data_AF-A0A7R9QP74-F1
#
_entry.id   AF-A0A7R9QP74-F1
#
_cell.length_a   1.000
_cell.length_b   1.000
_cell.length_c   1.000
_cell.angle_alpha   90.00
_cell.angle_beta   90.00
_cell.angle_gamma   90.00
#
_symmetry.space_group_name_H-M   'P 1'
#
loop_
_entity.id
_entity.type
_entity.pdbx_description
1 polymer ?
#
loop_
_entity_poly.entity_id
_entity_poly.type
_entity_poly.pdbx_seq_one_letter_code
_entity_poly.pdbx_strand_id
1 'polypeptide(L)' 'MYVYGLECYVCRNQENNRDKCIETVKTCDLAEDRCLSEVRWGSTPYWAPTGEKQFYISKRCASKDMRPIVQKCEQKV' A
#
# COMPACT_ATOMS: atom_id res chain seq x y z
N MET A 1 -22.90 4.98 -24.64
CA MET A 1 -21.49 5.32 -24.41
C MET A 1 -21.22 5.12 -22.93
N TYR A 2 -20.40 4.15 -22.54
CA TYR A 2 -20.09 3.87 -21.13
C TYR A 2 -18.86 4.69 -20.72
N VAL A 3 -18.98 5.47 -19.66
CA VAL A 3 -17.84 6.12 -19.00
C VAL A 3 -17.29 5.11 -18.00
N TYR A 4 -16.11 4.57 -18.29
CA TYR A 4 -15.39 3.70 -17.36
C TYR A 4 -14.53 4.59 -16.44
N GLY A 5 -14.84 4.58 -15.15
CA GLY A 5 -13.97 5.16 -14.13
C GLY A 5 -12.78 4.25 -13.84
N LEU A 6 -11.65 4.82 -13.42
CA LEU A 6 -10.52 4.03 -12.95
C LEU A 6 -10.95 3.23 -11.71
N GLU A 7 -10.67 1.93 -11.69
CA GLU A 7 -10.94 1.06 -10.54
C GLU A 7 -9.64 0.54 -9.96
N CYS A 8 -9.50 0.64 -8.63
CA CYS A 8 -8.30 0.23 -7.92
C CYS A 8 -8.65 -0.68 -6.74
N TYR A 9 -7.77 -1.64 -6.45
CA TYR A 9 -7.79 -2.34 -5.17
C TYR A 9 -7.50 -1.38 -4.03
N VAL A 10 -8.26 -1.48 -2.95
CA VAL A 10 -8.13 -0.62 -1.77
C VAL A 10 -8.00 -1.43 -0.50
N CYS A 11 -6.97 -1.13 0.28
CA CYS A 11 -6.75 -1.72 1.59
C CYS A 11 -5.88 -0.79 2.44
N ARG A 12 -5.91 -0.96 3.76
CA ARG A 12 -5.17 -0.11 4.69
C ARG A 12 -4.45 -0.97 5.72
N ASN A 13 -3.14 -0.77 5.84
CA ASN A 13 -2.25 -1.40 6.82
C ASN A 13 -2.49 -2.91 6.98
N GLN A 14 -2.60 -3.64 5.88
CA GLN A 14 -2.72 -5.10 5.91
C GLN A 14 -1.33 -5.74 6.02
N GLU A 15 -1.18 -6.78 6.83
CA GLU A 15 0.10 -7.46 7.05
C GLU A 15 0.59 -8.26 5.84
N ASN A 16 -0.28 -8.45 4.85
CA ASN A 16 0.02 -9.19 3.63
C ASN A 16 -0.81 -8.64 2.45
N ASN A 17 -0.55 -9.17 1.25
CA ASN A 17 -1.30 -8.83 0.04
C ASN A 17 -2.41 -9.86 -0.22
N ARG A 18 -3.34 -10.03 0.74
CA ARG A 18 -4.50 -10.92 0.62
C ARG A 18 -5.77 -10.18 1.04
N ASP A 19 -6.90 -10.89 1.04
CA ASP A 19 -8.21 -10.42 1.48
C ASP A 19 -8.55 -9.07 0.81
N LYS A 20 -8.79 -8.02 1.61
CA LYS A 20 -9.13 -6.69 1.13
C LYS A 20 -8.16 -6.15 0.08
N CYS A 21 -6.87 -6.47 0.16
CA CYS A 21 -5.87 -5.97 -0.79
C CYS A 21 -5.97 -6.58 -2.21
N ILE A 22 -6.75 -7.66 -2.39
CA ILE A 22 -7.00 -8.30 -3.69
C ILE A 22 -8.49 -8.48 -4.01
N GLU A 23 -9.38 -8.21 -3.05
CA GLU A 23 -10.83 -8.40 -3.20
C GLU A 23 -11.60 -7.08 -3.21
N THR A 24 -11.13 -6.07 -2.45
CA THR A 24 -11.87 -4.81 -2.31
C THR A 24 -11.47 -3.84 -3.41
N VAL A 25 -12.40 -3.53 -4.31
CA VAL A 25 -12.20 -2.56 -5.40
C VAL A 25 -13.02 -1.30 -5.13
N LYS A 26 -12.47 -0.13 -5.45
CA LYS A 26 -13.14 1.17 -5.42
C LYS A 26 -13.00 1.83 -6.79
N THR A 27 -14.08 2.40 -7.31
CA THR A 27 -14.03 3.37 -8.41
C THR A 27 -13.43 4.69 -7.89
N CYS A 28 -12.35 5.13 -8.51
CA CYS A 28 -11.60 6.32 -8.12
C CYS A 28 -12.30 7.61 -8.55
N ASP A 29 -12.00 8.69 -7.84
CA ASP A 29 -12.53 10.02 -8.16
C ASP A 29 -11.88 10.57 -9.45
N LEU A 30 -12.53 11.53 -10.11
CA LEU A 30 -12.06 12.08 -11.38
C LEU A 30 -10.64 12.70 -11.31
N ALA A 31 -10.22 13.15 -10.14
CA ALA A 31 -8.89 13.71 -9.89
C ALA A 31 -7.82 12.64 -9.60
N GLU A 32 -8.21 11.39 -9.38
CA GLU A 32 -7.34 10.27 -9.05
C GLU A 32 -7.08 9.43 -10.30
N ASP A 33 -5.91 9.61 -10.90
CA ASP A 33 -5.59 9.07 -12.22
C ASP A 33 -4.69 7.83 -12.19
N ARG A 34 -4.39 7.29 -10.99
CA ARG A 34 -3.59 6.07 -10.83
C ARG A 34 -3.90 5.33 -9.53
N CYS A 35 -3.60 4.02 -9.52
CA CYS A 35 -3.56 3.24 -8.30
C CYS A 35 -2.19 3.37 -7.62
N LEU A 36 -2.17 3.55 -6.30
CA LEU A 36 -0.97 3.62 -5.49
C LEU A 36 -0.96 2.47 -4.48
N SER A 37 0.14 1.71 -4.46
CA SER A 37 0.45 0.73 -3.42
C SER A 37 1.64 1.23 -2.61
N GLU A 38 1.50 1.24 -1.29
CA GLU A 38 2.55 1.59 -0.34
C GLU A 38 2.83 0.39 0.55
N VAL A 39 4.12 0.08 0.70
CA VAL A 39 4.60 -0.98 1.60
C VAL A 39 5.44 -0.31 2.68
N ARG A 40 4.93 -0.32 3.91
CA ARG A 40 5.61 0.19 5.08
C ARG A 40 6.33 -0.96 5.75
N TRP A 41 7.65 -0.94 5.66
CA TRP A 41 8.49 -1.93 6.31
C TRP A 41 8.73 -1.52 7.77
N GLY A 42 8.63 -2.51 8.66
CA GLY A 42 9.01 -2.41 10.06
C GLY A 42 10.00 -3.52 10.41
N SER A 43 10.72 -3.34 11.50
CA SER A 43 11.45 -4.42 12.15
C SER A 43 10.84 -4.67 13.53
N THR A 44 11.02 -5.88 14.05
CA THR A 44 10.89 -6.11 15.48
C THR A 44 11.79 -5.13 16.25
N PRO A 45 11.44 -4.73 17.49
CA PRO A 45 12.25 -3.79 18.27
C PRO A 45 13.67 -4.28 18.57
N TYR A 46 13.95 -5.56 18.34
CA TYR A 46 15.28 -6.16 18.49
C TYR A 46 15.69 -6.82 17.16
N TRP A 47 16.99 -6.74 16.85
CA TRP A 47 17.58 -7.49 15.75
C TRP A 47 17.62 -8.98 16.13
N ALA A 48 17.02 -9.82 15.30
CA ALA A 48 17.10 -11.27 15.40
C ALA A 48 17.57 -11.83 14.06
N PRO A 49 18.54 -12.76 14.03
CA PRO A 49 19.00 -13.41 12.79
C PRO A 49 17.87 -14.08 12.01
N THR A 50 16.82 -14.51 12.73
CA THR A 50 15.62 -15.16 12.20
C THR A 50 14.37 -14.29 12.31
N GLY A 51 14.51 -12.99 12.57
CA GLY A 51 13.38 -12.07 12.71
C GLY A 51 12.60 -11.97 11.40
N GLU A 52 11.32 -12.32 11.42
CA GLU A 52 10.46 -12.16 10.26
C GLU A 52 10.36 -10.67 9.89
N LYS A 53 10.53 -10.38 8.60
CA LYS A 53 10.32 -9.02 8.08
C LYS A 53 8.84 -8.67 8.24
N GLN A 54 8.56 -7.68 9.07
CA GLN A 54 7.21 -7.15 9.23
C GLN A 54 6.98 -6.06 8.19
N PHE A 55 5.87 -6.12 7.47
CA PHE A 55 5.47 -5.05 6.58
C PHE A 55 3.96 -4.88 6.58
N TYR A 56 3.53 -3.67 6.27
CA TYR A 56 2.12 -3.33 6.12
C TYR A 56 1.89 -2.76 4.73
N ILE A 57 0.86 -3.27 4.04
CA ILE A 57 0.45 -2.86 2.71
C ILE A 57 -0.77 -1.94 2.82
N SER A 58 -0.70 -0.82 2.11
CA SER A 58 -1.85 0.05 1.88
C SER A 58 -2.00 0.30 0.38
N LYS A 59 -3.22 0.18 -0.13
CA LYS A 59 -3.58 0.47 -1.52
C LYS A 59 -4.68 1.49 -1.57
N ARG A 60 -4.57 2.46 -2.48
CA ARG A 60 -5.55 3.53 -2.66
C ARG A 60 -5.51 4.08 -4.08
N CYS A 61 -6.59 4.75 -4.46
CA CYS A 61 -6.58 5.70 -5.56
C CYS A 61 -5.65 6.88 -5.21
N ALA A 62 -4.99 7.46 -6.20
CA ALA A 62 -4.06 8.57 -6.03
C ALA A 62 -4.00 9.43 -7.30
N SER A 63 -3.57 10.68 -7.14
CA SER A 63 -3.17 11.53 -8.26
C SER A 63 -1.69 11.34 -8.61
N LYS A 64 -1.29 11.77 -9.80
CA LYS A 64 0.13 11.86 -10.21
C LYS A 64 1.03 12.61 -9.21
N ASP A 65 0.52 13.65 -8.57
CA ASP A 65 1.31 14.49 -7.65
C ASP A 65 1.59 13.82 -6.31
N MET A 66 0.75 12.87 -5.91
CA MET A 66 0.93 12.13 -4.66
C MET A 66 2.12 11.18 -4.79
N ARG A 67 3.18 11.35 -3.99
CA ARG A 67 4.34 10.44 -3.99
C ARG A 67 4.15 9.30 -2.97
N PRO A 68 4.65 8.08 -3.26
CA PRO A 68 4.69 7.00 -2.27
C PRO A 68 5.61 7.39 -1.11
N ILE A 69 5.23 7.03 0.12
CA ILE A 69 6.14 7.15 1.26
C ILE A 69 7.22 6.07 1.10
N VAL A 70 8.44 6.49 0.80
CA VAL A 70 9.60 5.60 0.84
C VAL A 70 10.10 5.58 2.29
N GLN A 71 9.65 4.61 3.08
CA GLN A 71 10.25 4.36 4.37
C GLN A 71 11.58 3.63 4.18
N LYS A 72 12.67 4.28 4.58
CA LYS A 72 13.96 3.63 4.74
C LYS A 72 13.86 2.71 5.96
N CYS A 73 14.19 1.43 5.80
CA CYS A 73 14.36 0.54 6.95
C CYS A 73 15.60 1.01 7.72
N GLU A 74 15.41 1.90 8.70
CA GLU A 74 16.48 2.23 9.64
C GLU A 74 16.57 1.09 10.64
N GLN A 75 17.52 0.18 10.40
CA GLN A 75 17.99 -0.71 11.44
C GLN A 75 18.66 0.18 12.51
N LYS A 76 17.99 0.40 13.65
CA LYS A 76 18.69 0.90 14.83
C LYS A 76 19.65 -0.21 15.25
N VAL A 77 20.93 -0.02 14.92
CA VAL A 77 22.06 -0.80 15.43
C VAL A 77 22.31 -0.38 16.88
#